data_AF-A0A2U1JWL9-F1
#
_entry.id   AF-A0A2U1JWL9-F1
#
_cell.length_a   1.000
_cell.length_b   1.000
_cell.length_c   1.000
_cell.angle_alpha   90.00
_cell.angle_beta   90.00
_cell.angle_gamma   90.00
#
_symmetry.space_group_name_H-M   'P 1'
#
loop_
_entity.id
_entity.type
_entity.pdbx_description
1 polymer ?
#
loop_
_entity_poly.entity_id
_entity_poly.type
_entity_poly.pdbx_seq_one_letter_code
_entity_poly.pdbx_strand_id
1 'polypeptide(L)'
;MKKTFIFLILLLFIIKGFSQTTPSTPFSKEDYLEKSKTQKTTGWIFLSAGLAITTVGIIGFANTDDIYDNSTDTYGALILTGPLIALGSIPFFISSGSNARKAATLSLNYQPIHIPNQGSLVQSSQPSLSVTITF
;
A
#
# COMPACT_ATOMS: atom_id res chain seq x y z
N MET A 1 -7.82 -13.09 -33.59
CA MET A 1 -6.85 -12.68 -32.55
C MET A 1 -7.36 -11.57 -31.63
N LYS A 2 -7.97 -10.48 -32.14
CA LYS A 2 -8.50 -9.41 -31.27
C LYS A 2 -9.65 -9.86 -30.35
N LYS A 3 -10.55 -10.72 -30.86
CA LYS A 3 -11.72 -11.24 -30.11
C LYS A 3 -11.35 -12.23 -29.00
N THR A 4 -10.29 -13.03 -29.21
CA THR A 4 -9.77 -13.97 -28.20
C THR A 4 -9.08 -13.24 -27.05
N PHE A 5 -8.43 -12.10 -27.33
CA PHE A 5 -7.81 -11.26 -26.31
C PHE A 5 -8.84 -10.61 -25.37
N ILE A 6 -9.99 -10.18 -25.90
CA ILE A 6 -11.11 -9.65 -25.11
C ILE A 6 -11.69 -10.71 -24.17
N PHE A 7 -11.84 -11.95 -24.66
CA PHE A 7 -12.31 -13.07 -23.83
C PHE A 7 -11.34 -13.41 -22.70
N LEU A 8 -10.03 -13.35 -22.95
CA LEU A 8 -9.00 -13.57 -21.94
C LEU A 8 -9.06 -12.50 -20.84
N ILE A 9 -9.23 -11.23 -21.21
CA ILE A 9 -9.41 -10.12 -20.27
C ILE A 9 -10.67 -10.31 -19.42
N LEU A 10 -11.79 -10.69 -20.04
CA LEU A 10 -13.05 -10.92 -19.32
C LEU A 10 -12.93 -12.07 -18.31
N LEU A 11 -12.20 -13.13 -18.66
CA LEU A 11 -11.94 -14.28 -17.79
C LEU A 11 -11.20 -13.88 -16.51
N LEU A 12 -10.24 -12.94 -16.61
CA LEU A 12 -9.46 -12.47 -15.46
C LEU A 12 -10.30 -11.69 -14.43
N PHE A 13 -11.39 -11.05 -14.85
CA PHE A 13 -12.29 -10.33 -13.94
C PHE A 13 -13.19 -11.25 -13.10
N ILE A 14 -13.49 -12.46 -13.59
CA ILE A 14 -14.44 -13.39 -12.93
C ILE A 14 -13.81 -14.04 -11.68
N ILE A 15 -12.47 -14.15 -11.61
CA ILE A 15 -11.75 -14.82 -10.51
C ILE A 15 -11.93 -14.10 -9.17
N LYS A 16 -12.36 -12.82 -9.18
CA LYS A 16 -12.52 -11.98 -7.98
C LYS A 16 -13.98 -11.88 -7.48
N GLY A 17 -14.91 -12.63 -8.08
CA GLY A 17 -16.36 -12.49 -7.87
C GLY A 17 -16.99 -13.18 -6.65
N PHE A 18 -16.22 -13.57 -5.63
CA PHE A 18 -16.80 -14.18 -4.41
C PHE A 18 -17.01 -13.12 -3.33
N SER A 19 -18.20 -12.52 -3.31
CA SER A 19 -18.64 -11.59 -2.26
C SER A 19 -19.26 -12.35 -1.06
N GLN A 20 -18.54 -13.36 -0.56
CA GLN A 20 -18.88 -13.90 0.76
C GLN A 20 -18.31 -12.95 1.80
N THR A 21 -19.19 -12.28 2.54
CA THR A 21 -18.83 -11.52 3.73
C THR A 21 -18.41 -12.51 4.81
N THR A 22 -17.15 -12.96 4.76
CA THR A 22 -16.50 -13.59 5.89
C THR A 22 -16.67 -12.64 7.08
N PRO A 23 -17.10 -13.09 8.27
CA PRO A 23 -17.13 -12.22 9.44
C PRO A 23 -15.72 -11.64 9.58
N SER A 24 -15.60 -10.33 9.37
CA SER A 24 -14.30 -9.67 9.41
C SER A 24 -13.81 -9.82 10.83
N THR A 25 -12.86 -10.73 11.06
CA THR A 25 -12.01 -10.63 12.23
C THR A 25 -11.49 -9.19 12.23
N PRO A 26 -11.83 -8.37 13.24
CA PRO A 26 -11.38 -6.99 13.26
C PRO A 26 -9.86 -7.01 13.13
N PHE A 27 -9.35 -6.37 12.08
CA PHE A 27 -7.91 -6.35 11.82
C PHE A 27 -7.17 -5.93 13.09
N SER A 28 -6.26 -6.79 13.53
CA SER A 28 -5.49 -6.52 14.74
C SER A 28 -4.52 -5.36 14.48
N LYS A 29 -4.03 -4.76 15.56
CA LYS A 29 -2.96 -3.75 15.50
C LYS A 29 -1.78 -4.26 14.68
N GLU A 30 -1.42 -5.52 14.89
CA GLU A 30 -0.31 -6.22 14.22
C GLU A 30 -0.53 -6.27 12.71
N ASP A 31 -1.75 -6.57 12.26
CA ASP A 31 -2.11 -6.62 10.84
C ASP A 31 -1.91 -5.25 10.17
N TYR A 32 -2.33 -4.17 10.84
CA TYR A 32 -2.13 -2.81 10.31
C TYR A 32 -0.67 -2.38 10.32
N LEU A 33 0.11 -2.78 11.33
CA LEU A 33 1.56 -2.53 11.38
C LEU A 33 2.30 -3.29 10.28
N GLU A 34 1.98 -4.57 10.08
CA GLU A 34 2.58 -5.38 9.04
C GLU A 34 2.24 -4.81 7.66
N LYS A 35 0.97 -4.46 7.43
CA LYS A 35 0.52 -3.82 6.18
C LYS A 35 1.21 -2.47 5.93
N SER A 36 1.38 -1.67 6.98
CA SER A 36 2.13 -0.41 6.88
C SER A 36 3.58 -0.64 6.46
N LYS A 37 4.26 -1.61 7.08
CA LYS A 37 5.66 -1.95 6.76
C LYS A 37 5.83 -2.47 5.34
N THR A 38 5.03 -3.45 4.94
CA THR A 38 5.08 -4.05 3.58
C THR A 38 4.82 -3.01 2.50
N GLN A 39 3.83 -2.13 2.69
CA GLN A 39 3.58 -1.03 1.75
C GLN A 39 4.72 -0.02 1.71
N LYS A 40 5.34 0.31 2.85
CA LYS A 40 6.51 1.19 2.89
C LYS A 40 7.67 0.61 2.10
N THR A 41 7.94 -0.68 2.29
CA THR A 41 8.99 -1.40 1.55
C THR A 41 8.67 -1.43 0.06
N THR A 42 7.42 -1.71 -0.31
CA THR A 42 6.98 -1.68 -1.72
C THR A 42 7.17 -0.31 -2.35
N GLY A 43 6.83 0.77 -1.64
CA GLY A 43 7.09 2.14 -2.07
C GLY A 43 8.58 2.40 -2.32
N TRP A 44 9.45 1.97 -1.39
CA TRP A 44 10.90 2.10 -1.58
C TRP A 44 11.43 1.31 -2.76
N ILE A 45 10.90 0.11 -3.02
CA ILE A 45 11.26 -0.71 -4.18
C ILE A 45 10.90 0.02 -5.49
N PHE A 46 9.68 0.56 -5.59
CA PHE A 46 9.24 1.28 -6.78
C PHE A 46 10.07 2.55 -7.01
N LEU A 47 10.33 3.31 -5.94
CA LEU A 47 11.12 4.52 -6.01
C LEU A 47 12.56 4.23 -6.44
N SER A 48 13.23 3.25 -5.82
CA SER A 48 14.61 2.90 -6.13
C SER A 48 14.74 2.27 -7.52
N ALA A 49 13.79 1.43 -7.93
CA ALA A 49 13.74 0.87 -9.27
C ALA A 49 13.55 1.97 -10.33
N GLY A 50 12.61 2.89 -10.12
CA GLY A 50 12.38 4.02 -11.01
C GLY A 50 13.60 4.92 -11.14
N LEU A 51 14.28 5.22 -10.03
CA LEU A 51 15.54 5.97 -10.04
C LEU A 51 16.64 5.22 -10.80
N ALA A 52 16.86 3.93 -10.53
CA ALA A 52 17.87 3.14 -11.21
C ALA A 52 17.64 3.09 -12.73
N ILE A 53 16.40 2.86 -13.17
CA ILE A 53 16.01 2.87 -14.59
C ILE A 53 16.30 4.24 -15.22
N THR A 54 15.93 5.32 -14.54
CA THR A 54 16.19 6.69 -15.02
C THR A 54 17.69 6.95 -15.17
N THR A 55 18.50 6.58 -14.18
CA THR A 55 19.96 6.76 -14.20
C THR A 55 20.61 6.00 -15.36
N VAL A 56 20.19 4.75 -15.59
CA VAL A 56 20.66 3.95 -16.74
C VAL A 56 20.26 4.61 -18.06
N GLY A 57 19.04 5.14 -18.16
CA GLY A 57 18.57 5.89 -19.32
C GLY A 57 19.42 7.14 -19.59
N ILE A 58 19.70 7.95 -18.55
CA ILE A 58 20.51 9.17 -18.67
C ILE A 58 21.93 8.83 -19.14
N ILE A 59 22.58 7.84 -18.51
CA ILE A 59 23.95 7.45 -18.86
C ILE A 59 23.97 6.90 -20.29
N GLY A 60 23.05 6.02 -20.66
CA GLY A 60 22.98 5.46 -22.01
C GLY A 60 22.77 6.54 -23.07
N PHE A 61 21.82 7.45 -22.84
CA PHE A 61 21.54 8.57 -23.75
C PHE A 61 22.76 9.48 -23.92
N ALA A 62 23.48 9.80 -22.83
CA ALA A 62 24.66 10.65 -22.88
C ALA A 62 25.86 10.04 -23.63
N ASN A 63 25.91 8.71 -23.78
CA ASN A 63 26.97 7.99 -24.49
C ASN A 63 26.56 7.63 -25.94
N THR A 64 25.44 8.13 -26.44
CA THR A 64 25.00 7.87 -27.81
C THR A 64 25.41 9.04 -28.70
N ASP A 65 26.27 8.77 -29.69
CA ASP A 65 26.84 9.82 -30.56
C ASP A 65 25.90 10.21 -31.72
N ASP A 66 24.86 9.42 -32.00
CA ASP A 66 23.92 9.65 -33.10
C ASP A 66 22.46 9.70 -32.63
N ILE A 67 21.80 10.82 -32.88
CA ILE A 67 20.42 11.07 -32.44
C ILE A 67 19.43 10.19 -33.22
N TYR A 68 19.83 9.64 -34.37
CA TYR A 68 19.01 8.72 -35.18
C TYR A 68 19.24 7.24 -34.88
N ASP A 69 20.07 6.90 -33.88
CA ASP A 69 20.22 5.51 -33.44
C ASP A 69 18.99 5.05 -32.65
N ASN A 70 18.55 3.82 -32.90
CA ASN A 70 17.46 3.17 -32.15
C ASN A 70 17.78 3.04 -30.65
N SER A 71 19.06 3.08 -30.29
CA SER A 71 19.51 3.11 -28.89
C SER A 71 19.12 4.41 -28.18
N THR A 72 19.21 5.57 -28.87
CA THR A 72 18.79 6.89 -28.36
C THR A 72 17.31 6.90 -27.97
N ASP A 73 16.44 6.34 -28.81
CA ASP A 73 15.00 6.20 -28.55
C ASP A 73 14.72 5.29 -27.34
N THR A 74 15.49 4.20 -27.21
CA THR A 74 15.37 3.26 -26.10
C THR A 74 15.77 3.92 -24.77
N TYR A 75 16.88 4.66 -24.75
CA TYR A 75 17.32 5.37 -23.55
C TYR A 75 16.38 6.55 -23.21
N GLY A 76 15.84 7.24 -24.21
CA GLY A 76 14.80 8.25 -24.03
C GLY A 76 13.53 7.66 -23.38
N ALA A 77 13.11 6.47 -23.81
CA ALA A 77 12.00 5.77 -23.18
C ALA A 77 12.30 5.38 -21.72
N LEU A 78 13.53 4.98 -21.39
CA LEU A 78 13.94 4.68 -20.01
C LEU A 78 13.91 5.93 -19.11
N ILE A 79 14.35 7.08 -19.63
CA ILE A 79 14.30 8.37 -18.93
C ILE A 79 12.85 8.78 -18.62
N LEU A 80 11.89 8.48 -19.49
CA LEU A 80 10.47 8.80 -19.26
C LEU A 80 9.77 7.76 -18.37
N THR A 81 10.06 6.48 -18.55
CA THR A 81 9.40 5.40 -17.80
C THR A 81 9.87 5.30 -16.35
N GLY A 82 11.14 5.60 -16.07
CA GLY A 82 11.70 5.59 -14.72
C GLY A 82 10.93 6.50 -13.72
N PRO A 83 10.73 7.79 -14.03
CA PRO A 83 9.93 8.70 -13.21
C PRO A 83 8.48 8.24 -13.05
N LEU A 84 7.86 7.66 -14.08
CA LEU A 84 6.50 7.14 -13.98
C LEU A 84 6.40 5.98 -12.97
N ILE A 85 7.39 5.09 -12.96
CA ILE A 85 7.47 4.00 -11.96
C ILE A 85 7.70 4.58 -10.56
N ALA A 86 8.57 5.59 -10.44
CA ALA A 86 8.81 6.28 -9.17
C ALA A 86 7.54 6.98 -8.65
N LEU A 87 6.74 7.64 -9.50
CA LEU A 87 5.46 8.22 -9.11
C LEU A 87 4.46 7.16 -8.64
N GLY A 88 4.54 5.95 -9.19
CA GLY A 88 3.79 4.78 -8.72
C GLY A 88 4.05 4.43 -7.25
N SER A 89 5.17 4.87 -6.65
CA SER A 89 5.47 4.62 -5.22
C SER A 89 4.64 5.48 -4.26
N ILE A 90 4.12 6.63 -4.71
CA ILE A 90 3.38 7.60 -3.88
C ILE A 90 2.16 6.96 -3.19
N PRO A 91 1.23 6.28 -3.90
CA PRO A 91 0.07 5.66 -3.25
C PRO A 91 0.47 4.62 -2.18
N PHE A 92 1.60 3.91 -2.36
CA PHE A 92 2.10 2.96 -1.36
C PHE A 92 2.58 3.67 -0.10
N PHE A 93 3.30 4.80 -0.22
CA PHE A 93 3.71 5.59 0.94
C PHE A 93 2.52 6.21 1.68
N ILE A 94 1.52 6.71 0.95
CA ILE A 94 0.29 7.26 1.54
C ILE A 94 -0.47 6.15 2.30
N SER A 95 -0.66 4.98 1.67
CA SER A 95 -1.34 3.84 2.30
C SER A 95 -0.59 3.34 3.52
N SER A 96 0.74 3.26 3.46
CA SER A 96 1.60 2.88 4.58
C SER A 96 1.39 3.80 5.79
N GLY A 97 1.39 5.12 5.56
CA GLY A 97 1.14 6.11 6.61
C GLY A 97 -0.29 6.08 7.16
N SER A 98 -1.28 5.77 6.32
CA SER A 98 -2.66 5.56 6.76
C SER A 98 -2.76 4.35 7.70
N ASN A 99 -2.15 3.21 7.32
CA ASN A 99 -2.17 2.00 8.12
C ASN A 99 -1.36 2.13 9.43
N ALA A 100 -0.26 2.89 9.43
CA ALA A 100 0.48 3.21 10.65
C ALA A 100 -0.40 3.99 11.65
N ARG A 101 -1.17 4.97 11.16
CA ARG A 101 -2.11 5.73 11.99
C ARG A 101 -3.23 4.84 12.55
N LYS A 102 -3.77 3.92 11.76
CA LYS A 102 -4.77 2.95 12.22
C LYS A 102 -4.23 2.02 13.32
N ALA A 103 -3.00 1.54 13.15
CA ALA A 103 -2.32 0.77 14.20
C ALA A 103 -2.12 1.59 15.49
N ALA A 104 -1.73 2.86 15.36
CA ALA A 104 -1.58 3.75 16.51
C ALA A 104 -2.92 3.99 17.24
N THR A 105 -4.02 4.19 16.51
CA THR A 105 -5.36 4.32 17.13
C THR A 105 -5.82 3.05 17.82
N LEU A 106 -5.45 1.86 17.30
CA LEU A 106 -5.74 0.58 17.97
C LEU A 106 -4.87 0.35 19.21
N SER A 107 -3.67 0.95 19.26
CA SER A 107 -2.82 0.88 20.46
C SER A 107 -3.30 1.77 21.61
N LEU A 108 -4.13 2.77 21.32
CA LEU A 108 -4.89 3.50 22.34
C LEU A 108 -6.05 2.60 22.77
N ASN A 109 -5.80 1.73 23.74
CA ASN A 109 -6.76 0.74 24.23
C ASN A 109 -8.08 1.41 24.63
N TYR A 110 -9.13 1.18 23.83
CA TYR A 110 -10.52 1.38 24.23
C TYR A 110 -10.94 0.16 25.04
N GLN A 111 -10.86 0.27 26.36
CA GLN A 111 -11.32 -0.80 27.25
C GLN A 111 -12.64 -0.33 27.85
N PRO A 112 -13.81 -0.77 27.34
CA PRO A 112 -15.08 -0.39 27.95
C PRO A 112 -15.12 -0.99 29.35
N ILE A 113 -15.06 -0.13 30.37
CA ILE A 113 -15.18 -0.56 31.75
C ILE A 113 -16.68 -0.73 31.99
N HIS A 114 -17.09 -1.97 32.23
CA HIS A 114 -18.45 -2.29 32.63
C HIS A 114 -18.58 -2.03 34.12
N ILE A 115 -19.12 -0.87 34.48
CA ILE A 115 -19.34 -0.52 35.87
C ILE A 115 -20.73 -1.02 36.26
N PRO A 116 -20.87 -1.93 37.24
CA PRO A 116 -22.17 -2.30 37.75
C PRO A 116 -22.77 -1.07 38.47
N ASN A 117 -23.87 -0.55 37.93
CA ASN A 117 -24.57 0.56 38.54
C ASN A 117 -25.40 0.03 39.73
N GLN A 118 -25.00 0.38 40.96
CA GLN A 118 -25.68 -0.10 42.16
C GLN A 118 -27.14 0.39 42.18
N GLY A 119 -28.09 -0.52 41.93
CA GLY A 119 -29.53 -0.23 41.94
C GLY A 119 -30.23 -0.23 40.57
N SER A 120 -29.54 -0.55 39.47
CA SER A 120 -30.14 -0.64 38.13
C SER A 120 -29.76 -1.96 37.42
N LEU A 121 -30.70 -2.56 36.69
CA LEU A 121 -30.45 -3.74 35.84
C LEU A 121 -29.76 -3.39 34.51
N VAL A 122 -29.38 -2.14 34.31
CA VAL A 122 -28.76 -1.64 33.08
C VAL A 122 -27.26 -1.48 33.27
N GLN A 123 -26.48 -2.20 32.47
CA GLN A 123 -25.02 -2.13 32.41
C GLN A 123 -24.61 -0.94 31.53
N SER A 124 -23.98 0.08 32.10
CA SER A 124 -23.46 1.22 31.36
C SER A 124 -22.01 0.98 30.96
N SER A 125 -21.72 1.09 29.66
CA SER A 125 -20.36 1.03 29.12
C SER A 125 -19.78 2.45 29.10
N GLN A 126 -18.73 2.70 29.86
CA GLN A 126 -17.99 3.97 29.79
C GLN A 126 -16.71 3.82 28.96
N PRO A 127 -16.43 4.76 28.04
CA PRO A 127 -15.19 4.77 27.28
C PRO A 127 -14.01 5.01 28.23
N SER A 128 -13.01 4.13 28.21
CA SER A 128 -11.76 4.34 28.97
C SER A 128 -10.55 4.23 28.04
N LEU A 129 -9.51 5.02 28.34
CA LEU A 129 -8.22 5.02 27.65
C LEU A 129 -7.20 4.37 28.57
N SER A 130 -6.63 3.24 28.16
CA SER A 130 -5.53 2.60 28.90
C SER A 130 -4.20 2.87 28.20
N VAL A 131 -3.24 3.44 28.93
CA VAL A 131 -1.87 3.68 28.48
C VAL A 131 -0.94 2.71 29.20
N THR A 132 -0.38 1.75 28.47
CA THR A 132 0.62 0.82 29.01
C THR A 132 2.01 1.35 28.69
N ILE A 133 2.81 1.65 29.73
CA ILE A 133 4.23 1.97 29.62
C ILE A 133 5.02 0.72 30.01
N THR A 134 5.87 0.22 29.10
CA THR A 134 6.73 -0.95 29.32
C THR A 134 8.18 -0.46 29.47
N PHE A 135 8.84 -0.85 30.56
CA PHE A 135 10.27 -0.60 30.81
C PHE A 135 11.10 -1.83 30.41
#